data_AF-A0A4Y8KDF7-F1
#
_entry.id   AF-A0A4Y8KDF7-F1
#
_cell.length_a   1.000
_cell.length_b   1.000
_cell.length_c   1.000
_cell.angle_alpha   90.00
_cell.angle_beta   90.00
_cell.angle_gamma   90.00
#
_symmetry.space_group_name_H-M   'P 1'
#
loop_
_entity.id
_entity.type
_entity.pdbx_description
1 polymer ?
#
loop_
_entity_poly.entity_id
_entity_poly.type
_entity_poly.pdbx_seq_one_letter_code
_entity_poly.pdbx_strand_id
1 'polypeptide(L)'
;MRTHLKEVLDASARGQTVTMQRGGLVSVVMSAELLRTHLFRVVSPRLRLSGDDSDRTTARMEGRPFVSEGIDADGALADLVLSLREYADAWEDRLGFASNHSGNWGLIQLITLSTDEQLVEWLERGGEQPPVS
;
A
#
# COMPACT_ATOMS: atom_id res chain seq x y z
N MET A 1 14.93 1.38 30.67
CA MET A 1 14.27 0.88 29.43
C MET A 1 13.34 1.92 28.77
N ARG A 2 12.53 2.71 29.53
CA ARG A 2 11.69 3.80 28.96
C ARG A 2 12.48 4.94 28.29
N THR A 3 13.73 5.20 28.71
CA THR A 3 14.53 6.34 28.22
C THR A 3 14.90 6.23 26.74
N HIS A 4 15.29 5.05 26.26
CA HIS A 4 15.72 4.89 24.86
C HIS A 4 14.56 4.75 23.87
N LEU A 5 13.36 4.36 24.31
CA LEU A 5 12.21 4.28 23.41
C LEU A 5 11.82 5.66 22.87
N LYS A 6 11.85 6.68 23.74
CA LYS A 6 11.57 8.06 23.34
C LYS A 6 12.56 8.54 22.27
N GLU A 7 13.85 8.28 22.47
CA GLU A 7 14.91 8.66 21.53
C GLU A 7 14.72 8.00 20.15
N VAL A 8 14.31 6.73 20.13
CA VAL A 8 14.00 5.98 18.90
C VAL A 8 12.81 6.60 18.16
N LEU A 9 11.74 6.92 18.88
CA LEU A 9 10.54 7.54 18.29
C LEU A 9 10.83 8.96 17.79
N ASP A 10 11.57 9.76 18.56
CA ASP A 10 11.97 11.12 18.17
C ASP A 10 12.88 11.09 16.92
N ALA A 11 13.78 10.12 16.81
CA ALA A 11 14.61 9.93 15.62
C ALA A 11 13.77 9.55 14.39
N SER A 12 12.84 8.60 14.54
CA SER A 12 11.91 8.20 13.48
C SER A 12 11.04 9.38 13.00
N ALA A 13 10.54 10.20 13.93
CA ALA A 13 9.74 11.38 13.61
C ALA A 13 10.53 12.44 12.81
N ARG A 14 11.86 12.49 12.96
CA ARG A 14 12.76 13.32 12.14
C ARG A 14 13.15 12.67 10.80
N GLY A 15 12.54 11.54 10.46
CA GLY A 15 12.85 10.79 9.23
C GLY A 15 14.12 9.95 9.31
N GLN A 16 14.74 9.83 10.49
CA GLN A 16 15.93 9.00 10.68
C GLN A 16 15.50 7.54 10.83
N THR A 17 16.23 6.64 10.18
CA THR A 17 16.03 5.20 10.37
C THR A 17 16.86 4.73 11.55
N VAL A 18 16.23 4.05 12.51
CA VAL A 18 16.92 3.43 13.65
C VAL A 18 16.97 1.92 13.44
N THR A 19 18.17 1.36 13.52
CA THR A 19 18.38 -0.09 13.42
C THR A 19 18.72 -0.65 14.79
N MET A 20 18.01 -1.69 15.20
CA MET A 20 18.22 -2.41 16.46
C MET A 20 18.67 -3.83 16.14
N GLN A 21 19.68 -4.31 16.86
CA GLN A 21 20.16 -5.69 16.71
C GLN A 21 20.05 -6.43 18.05
N ARG A 22 19.40 -7.59 18.06
CA ARG A 22 19.28 -8.46 19.24
C ARG A 22 19.38 -9.92 18.83
N GLY A 23 20.38 -10.63 19.36
CA GLY A 23 20.53 -12.07 19.13
C GLY A 23 20.61 -12.44 17.64
N GLY A 24 21.27 -11.61 16.83
CA GLY A 24 21.38 -11.82 15.37
C GLY A 24 20.18 -11.33 14.55
N LEU A 25 19.06 -10.99 15.17
CA LEU A 25 17.92 -10.37 14.49
C LEU A 25 18.14 -8.86 14.35
N VAL A 26 17.86 -8.34 13.16
CA VAL A 26 17.86 -6.91 12.86
C VAL A 26 16.42 -6.42 12.74
N SER A 27 16.09 -5.36 13.46
CA SER A 27 14.80 -4.69 13.40
C SER A 27 15.01 -3.22 13.07
N VAL A 28 14.06 -2.64 12.34
CA VAL A 28 14.13 -1.26 11.87
C VAL A 28 12.92 -0.49 12.36
N VAL A 29 13.16 0.70 12.91
CA VAL A 29 12.11 1.69 13.21
C VAL A 29 12.35 2.89 12.30
N MET A 30 11.34 3.23 11.51
CA MET A 30 11.40 4.32 10.53
C MET A 30 10.06 5.05 10.46
N SER A 31 10.06 6.21 9.80
CA SER A 31 8.83 6.98 9.59
C SER A 31 7.87 6.22 8.68
N ALA A 32 6.64 6.03 9.17
CA ALA A 32 5.52 5.47 8.41
C ALA A 32 5.29 6.26 7.12
N GLU A 33 5.34 7.59 7.18
CA GLU A 33 5.11 8.45 6.03
C GLU A 33 6.21 8.33 4.97
N LEU A 34 7.48 8.20 5.40
CA LEU A 34 8.59 7.96 4.46
C LEU A 34 8.45 6.59 3.77
N LEU A 35 8.07 5.57 4.53
CA LEU A 35 7.81 4.24 3.97
C LEU A 35 6.63 4.27 3.00
N ARG A 36 5.51 4.88 3.37
CA ARG A 36 4.32 5.05 2.51
C ARG A 36 4.69 5.76 1.21
N THR A 37 5.42 6.88 1.29
CA THR A 37 5.86 7.66 0.12
C THR A 37 6.81 6.85 -0.77
N HIS A 38 7.69 6.02 -0.19
CA HIS A 38 8.52 5.11 -0.96
C HIS A 38 7.68 4.05 -1.67
N LEU A 39 6.78 3.38 -0.95
CA LEU A 39 5.89 2.34 -1.48
C LEU A 39 4.98 2.89 -2.59
N PHE A 40 4.45 4.10 -2.44
CA PHE A 40 3.67 4.80 -3.46
C PHE A 40 4.40 4.84 -4.81
N ARG A 41 5.72 5.02 -4.80
CA ARG A 41 6.55 5.09 -6.01
C ARG A 41 6.98 3.74 -6.58
N VAL A 42 7.13 2.71 -5.75
CA VAL A 42 7.69 1.42 -6.20
C VAL A 42 6.65 0.33 -6.38
N VAL A 43 5.48 0.45 -5.75
CA VAL A 43 4.37 -0.48 -5.93
C VAL A 43 3.48 0.06 -7.04
N SER A 44 3.54 -0.57 -8.22
CA SER A 44 2.63 -0.23 -9.31
C SER A 44 1.20 -0.75 -9.06
N PRO A 45 0.16 0.07 -9.30
CA PRO A 45 -1.23 -0.36 -9.22
C PRO A 45 -1.62 -1.26 -10.41
N ARG A 46 -0.96 -1.09 -11.57
CA ARG A 46 -1.30 -1.77 -12.84
C ARG A 46 -2.80 -1.69 -13.15
N LEU A 47 -3.39 -0.52 -12.91
CA LEU A 47 -4.81 -0.26 -13.05
C LEU A 47 -5.21 -0.20 -14.54
N ARG A 48 -6.34 -0.81 -14.87
CA ARG A 48 -7.08 -0.62 -16.12
C ARG A 48 -8.50 -0.19 -15.79
N LEU A 49 -8.93 0.91 -16.39
CA LEU A 49 -10.33 1.33 -16.41
C LEU A 49 -10.91 0.95 -17.76
N SER A 50 -12.12 0.38 -17.75
CA SER A 50 -12.90 0.10 -18.96
C SER A 50 -14.35 0.47 -18.73
N GLY A 51 -14.93 1.26 -19.64
CA GLY A 51 -16.37 1.44 -19.74
C GLY A 51 -17.00 0.30 -20.53
N ASP A 52 -18.19 -0.13 -20.13
CA ASP A 52 -19.01 -1.06 -20.91
C ASP A 52 -20.25 -0.36 -21.50
N ASP A 53 -21.02 -1.08 -22.31
CA ASP A 53 -22.27 -0.59 -22.93
C ASP A 53 -23.39 -0.37 -21.88
N SER A 54 -23.14 -0.63 -20.59
CA SER A 54 -24.13 -0.54 -19.51
C SER A 54 -24.03 0.74 -18.69
N ASP A 55 -23.33 1.76 -19.19
CA ASP A 55 -23.00 3.00 -18.48
C ASP A 55 -22.27 2.74 -17.15
N ARG A 56 -21.54 1.63 -17.04
CA ARG A 56 -20.72 1.30 -15.86
C ARG A 56 -19.24 1.37 -16.21
N THR A 57 -18.47 1.75 -15.21
CA THR A 57 -17.00 1.71 -15.27
C THR A 57 -16.50 0.55 -14.43
N THR A 58 -15.64 -0.29 -15.01
CA THR A 58 -14.93 -1.35 -14.32
C THR A 58 -13.49 -0.93 -14.05
N ALA A 59 -13.01 -1.12 -12.83
CA ALA A 59 -11.62 -0.93 -12.45
C ALA A 59 -10.97 -2.29 -12.15
N ARG A 60 -9.85 -2.60 -12.79
CA ARG A 60 -9.14 -3.88 -12.64
C ARG A 60 -7.65 -3.68 -12.45
N MET A 61 -7.06 -4.42 -11.52
CA MET A 61 -5.59 -4.47 -11.34
C MET A 61 -4.99 -5.64 -12.11
N GLU A 62 -4.17 -5.37 -13.12
CA GLU A 62 -3.55 -6.43 -13.92
C GLU A 62 -2.56 -7.27 -13.11
N GLY A 63 -2.69 -8.59 -13.22
CA GLY A 63 -1.87 -9.55 -12.49
C GLY A 63 -2.23 -9.68 -11.01
N ARG A 64 -3.34 -9.09 -10.56
CA ARG A 64 -3.89 -9.23 -9.21
C ARG A 64 -5.40 -9.54 -9.27
N PRO A 65 -5.98 -10.21 -8.26
CA PRO A 65 -7.38 -10.62 -8.27
C PRO A 65 -8.32 -9.50 -7.80
N PHE A 66 -8.07 -8.25 -8.19
CA PHE A 66 -8.91 -7.11 -7.82
C PHE A 66 -9.66 -6.57 -9.03
N VAL A 67 -10.98 -6.54 -8.91
CA VAL A 67 -11.92 -5.97 -9.87
C VAL A 67 -13.05 -5.33 -9.07
N SER A 68 -13.46 -4.13 -9.48
CA SER A 68 -14.58 -3.39 -8.91
C SER A 68 -15.36 -2.67 -10.01
N GLU A 69 -16.56 -2.20 -9.69
CA GLU A 69 -17.41 -1.49 -10.64
C GLU A 69 -18.08 -0.26 -10.00
N GLY A 70 -18.29 0.77 -10.81
CA GLY A 70 -19.00 1.99 -10.42
C GLY A 70 -19.85 2.54 -11.55
N ILE A 71 -20.68 3.52 -11.21
CA ILE A 71 -21.44 4.31 -12.20
C ILE A 71 -20.47 5.13 -13.07
N ASP A 72 -19.32 5.52 -12.51
CA ASP A 72 -18.24 6.22 -13.17
C ASP A 72 -16.88 5.72 -12.64
N ALA A 73 -15.80 6.32 -13.14
CA ALA A 73 -14.45 5.98 -12.71
C ALA A 73 -14.25 6.19 -11.21
N ASP A 74 -14.73 7.30 -10.65
CA ASP A 74 -14.59 7.63 -9.23
C ASP A 74 -15.28 6.58 -8.35
N GLY A 75 -16.51 6.18 -8.72
CA GLY A 75 -17.24 5.11 -8.04
C GLY A 75 -16.52 3.76 -8.12
N ALA A 76 -15.96 3.42 -9.28
CA ALA A 76 -15.21 2.17 -9.45
C ALA A 76 -13.92 2.16 -8.62
N LEU A 77 -13.22 3.30 -8.53
CA LEU A 77 -12.03 3.46 -7.70
C LEU A 77 -12.34 3.41 -6.20
N ALA A 78 -13.43 4.04 -5.75
CA ALA A 78 -13.86 3.99 -4.36
C ALA A 78 -14.18 2.54 -3.93
N ASP A 79 -14.88 1.79 -4.76
CA ASP A 79 -15.18 0.37 -4.51
C ASP A 79 -13.89 -0.49 -4.55
N LEU A 80 -12.94 -0.17 -5.42
CA LEU A 80 -11.63 -0.83 -5.43
C LEU A 80 -10.86 -0.59 -4.14
N VAL A 81 -10.88 0.64 -3.61
CA VAL A 81 -10.23 0.98 -2.34
C VAL A 81 -10.84 0.19 -1.19
N LEU A 82 -12.17 0.05 -1.14
CA LEU A 82 -12.84 -0.79 -0.15
C LEU A 82 -12.35 -2.25 -0.23
N SER A 83 -12.31 -2.82 -1.43
CA SER A 83 -11.80 -4.20 -1.63
C SER A 83 -10.34 -4.36 -1.18
N LEU A 84 -9.49 -3.35 -1.40
CA LEU A 84 -8.11 -3.35 -0.93
C LEU A 84 -8.01 -3.30 0.60
N ARG A 85 -8.89 -2.55 1.28
CA ARG A 85 -8.97 -2.52 2.75
C ARG A 85 -9.34 -3.88 3.31
N GLU A 86 -10.38 -4.50 2.78
CA GLU A 86 -10.81 -5.85 3.20
C GLU A 86 -9.70 -6.88 2.98
N TYR A 87 -8.94 -6.76 1.89
CA TYR A 87 -7.79 -7.61 1.63
C TYR A 87 -6.65 -7.40 2.64
N ALA A 88 -6.39 -6.16 3.05
CA ALA A 88 -5.40 -5.86 4.07
C ALA A 88 -5.81 -6.37 5.45
N ASP A 89 -7.08 -6.24 5.83
CA ASP A 89 -7.60 -6.76 7.10
C ASP A 89 -7.51 -8.30 7.14
N ALA A 90 -7.78 -8.97 6.02
CA ALA A 90 -7.65 -10.43 5.92
C ALA A 90 -6.20 -10.93 5.87
N TRP A 91 -5.20 -10.04 5.76
CA TRP A 91 -3.81 -10.43 5.55
C TRP A 91 -3.17 -11.08 6.78
N GLU A 92 -3.28 -10.46 7.95
CA GLU A 92 -2.64 -10.94 9.18
C GLU A 92 -3.24 -12.28 9.65
N ASP A 93 -4.54 -12.46 9.48
CA ASP A 93 -5.27 -13.62 10.00
C ASP A 93 -5.25 -14.85 9.07
N ARG A 94 -5.05 -14.64 7.75
CA ARG A 94 -5.28 -15.72 6.77
C ARG A 94 -4.32 -15.74 5.59
N LEU A 95 -4.03 -14.60 4.97
CA LEU A 95 -3.42 -14.57 3.64
C LEU A 95 -1.90 -14.43 3.66
N GLY A 96 -1.31 -13.87 4.72
CA GLY A 96 0.14 -13.65 4.83
C GLY A 96 0.99 -14.94 4.84
N PHE A 97 0.38 -16.08 5.16
CA PHE A 97 1.05 -17.40 5.19
C PHE A 97 0.89 -18.20 3.88
N ALA A 98 0.09 -17.72 2.94
CA ALA A 98 -0.17 -18.42 1.68
C ALA A 98 0.86 -18.04 0.61
N SER A 99 1.54 -19.02 0.02
CA SER A 99 2.67 -18.80 -0.91
C SER A 99 2.29 -17.97 -2.14
N ASN A 100 1.03 -18.08 -2.60
CA ASN A 100 0.47 -17.34 -3.73
C ASN A 100 0.21 -15.85 -3.43
N HIS A 101 0.37 -15.42 -2.18
CA HIS A 101 0.19 -14.04 -1.75
C HIS A 101 1.49 -13.35 -1.32
N SER A 102 2.57 -14.11 -1.09
CA SER A 102 3.85 -13.63 -0.52
C SER A 102 4.46 -12.38 -1.19
N GLY A 103 4.23 -12.19 -2.50
CA GLY A 103 4.68 -11.01 -3.24
C GLY A 103 3.91 -9.71 -2.96
N ASN A 104 2.81 -9.77 -2.20
CA ASN A 104 1.94 -8.62 -1.95
C ASN A 104 2.28 -7.84 -0.66
N TRP A 105 3.35 -8.21 0.06
CA TRP A 105 3.72 -7.51 1.29
C TRP A 105 3.83 -5.99 1.10
N GLY A 106 4.52 -5.53 0.04
CA GLY A 106 4.64 -4.09 -0.23
C GLY A 106 3.31 -3.39 -0.52
N LEU A 107 2.37 -4.09 -1.17
CA LEU A 107 1.01 -3.60 -1.41
C LEU A 107 0.24 -3.49 -0.09
N ILE A 108 0.32 -4.50 0.78
CA ILE A 108 -0.33 -4.49 2.09
C ILE A 108 0.17 -3.32 2.93
N GLN A 109 1.49 -3.15 3.04
CA GLN A 109 2.05 -2.02 3.78
C GLN A 109 1.58 -0.68 3.21
N LEU A 110 1.47 -0.55 1.88
CA LEU A 110 0.96 0.68 1.26
C LEU A 110 -0.50 0.93 1.63
N ILE A 111 -1.36 -0.10 1.57
CA ILE A 111 -2.77 -0.03 1.96
C ILE A 111 -2.88 0.41 3.42
N THR A 112 -2.25 -0.33 4.33
CA THR A 112 -2.33 -0.09 5.78
C THR A 112 -1.85 1.31 6.18
N LEU A 113 -0.84 1.85 5.49
CA LEU A 113 -0.25 3.15 5.85
C LEU A 113 -0.91 4.36 5.18
N SER A 114 -1.82 4.15 4.22
CA SER A 114 -2.44 5.23 3.45
C SER A 114 -3.86 5.52 3.93
N THR A 115 -4.35 6.75 3.73
CA THR A 115 -5.79 7.07 3.77
C THR A 115 -6.47 6.62 2.47
N ASP A 116 -7.81 6.63 2.42
CA ASP A 116 -8.53 6.25 1.21
C ASP A 116 -8.26 7.21 0.06
N GLU A 117 -8.17 8.51 0.33
CA GLU A 117 -7.79 9.52 -0.67
C GLU A 117 -6.39 9.27 -1.23
N GLN A 118 -5.44 8.89 -0.37
CA GLN A 118 -4.08 8.55 -0.79
C GLN A 118 -4.03 7.25 -1.61
N LEU A 119 -4.96 6.33 -1.40
CA LEU A 119 -5.08 5.12 -2.20
C LEU A 119 -5.70 5.39 -3.56
N VAL A 120 -6.71 6.26 -3.65
CA VAL A 120 -7.22 6.74 -4.94
C VAL A 120 -6.10 7.42 -5.72
N GLU A 121 -5.36 8.35 -5.10
CA GLU A 121 -4.21 9.01 -5.71
C GLU A 121 -3.16 7.98 -6.19
N TRP A 122 -2.89 6.95 -5.40
CA TRP A 122 -1.96 5.88 -5.78
C TRP A 122 -2.49 5.05 -6.96
N LEU A 123 -3.78 4.76 -7.02
CA LEU A 123 -4.37 4.02 -8.14
C LEU A 123 -4.21 4.78 -9.46
N GLU A 124 -4.27 6.12 -9.42
CA GLU A 124 -4.17 6.98 -10.60
C GLU A 124 -2.73 7.17 -11.10
N ARG A 125 -1.74 7.31 -10.20
CA ARG A 125 -0.36 7.72 -10.57
C ARG A 125 0.75 7.05 -9.76
N GLY A 126 0.42 6.03 -8.98
CA GLY A 126 1.38 5.25 -8.22
C GLY A 126 2.29 4.38 -9.09
N GLY A 127 3.48 4.05 -8.61
CA GLY A 127 4.43 3.22 -9.34
C GLY A 127 5.10 3.89 -10.54
N GLU A 128 4.76 5.14 -10.82
CA GLU A 128 5.48 5.97 -11.79
C GLU A 128 6.77 6.46 -11.11
N GLN A 129 7.91 5.83 -11.40
CA GLN A 129 9.17 6.50 -11.13
C GLN A 129 9.21 7.78 -11.99
N PRO A 130 9.56 8.96 -11.45
CA PRO A 130 9.99 10.03 -12.33
C PRO A 130 11.15 9.50 -13.19
N PRO A 131 11.22 9.85 -14.49
CA PRO A 131 12.33 9.43 -15.32
C PRO A 131 13.64 9.81 -14.63
N VAL A 132 14.58 8.87 -14.57
CA VAL A 132 15.94 9.14 -14.10
C VAL A 132 16.55 10.12 -15.09
N SER A 133 16.74 11.38 -14.67
CA SER A 133 17.48 12.39 -15.43
C SER A 133 18.96 12.06 -15.52
#